data_AF-A0A0F7RU17-F1
#
_entry.id   AF-A0A0F7RU17-F1
#
_cell.length_a   1.000
_cell.length_b   1.000
_cell.length_c   1.000
_cell.angle_alpha   90.00
_cell.angle_beta   90.00
_cell.angle_gamma   90.00
#
_symmetry.space_group_name_H-M   'P 1'
#
loop_
_entity.id
_entity.type
_entity.pdbx_description
1 polymer ?
#
loop_
_entity_poly.entity_id
_entity_poly.type
_entity_poly.pdbx_seq_one_letter_code
_entity_poly.pdbx_strand_id
1 'polypeptide(L)'
;MFAPITALVGLTCSGLVSGLTLAYPLLINTHFIAEQGAKVAPAALHVNLNIAQRLTLWERAFKAGFVVPALSLLTAVTLTTYALTTDPSNDKTAFAKRLGTNWQQRKKLVLGSAALTGSLIAFTLLAILPTNTKLMALRQAANNKEQIDVGQAESLLRKWTQLHNVRVGTALSGFALALYSFVVV
;
A
#
# COMPACT_ATOMS: atom_id res chain seq x y z
N MET A 1 -25.79 -7.21 -15.29
CA MET A 1 -25.43 -5.86 -15.79
C MET A 1 -24.31 -5.16 -14.99
N PHE A 2 -24.13 -5.40 -13.68
CA PHE A 2 -23.12 -4.66 -12.87
C PHE A 2 -21.72 -5.30 -12.76
N ALA A 3 -21.55 -6.57 -13.17
CA ALA A 3 -20.27 -7.29 -13.09
C ALA A 3 -19.05 -6.55 -13.70
N PRO A 4 -19.13 -5.93 -14.90
CA PRO A 4 -17.98 -5.20 -15.45
C PRO A 4 -17.64 -3.93 -14.64
N ILE A 5 -18.63 -3.28 -14.04
CA ILE A 5 -18.42 -2.09 -13.19
C ILE A 5 -17.76 -2.50 -11.88
N THR A 6 -18.22 -3.59 -11.24
CA THR A 6 -17.62 -4.08 -9.98
C THR A 6 -16.18 -4.53 -10.17
N ALA A 7 -15.86 -5.23 -11.27
CA ALA A 7 -14.48 -5.57 -11.63
C ALA A 7 -13.61 -4.32 -11.85
N LEU A 8 -14.11 -3.34 -12.60
CA LEU A 8 -13.38 -2.11 -12.90
C LEU A 8 -13.07 -1.31 -11.64
N VAL A 9 -14.05 -1.14 -10.75
CA VAL A 9 -13.84 -0.47 -9.46
C VAL A 9 -12.80 -1.21 -8.63
N GLY A 10 -12.91 -2.54 -8.51
CA GLY A 10 -11.96 -3.34 -7.74
C GLY A 10 -10.53 -3.25 -8.26
N LEU A 11 -10.35 -3.35 -9.59
CA LEU A 11 -9.04 -3.24 -10.24
C LEU A 11 -8.45 -1.84 -10.09
N THR A 12 -9.26 -0.80 -10.26
CA THR A 12 -8.83 0.60 -10.11
C THR A 12 -8.38 0.89 -8.68
N CYS A 13 -9.19 0.52 -7.69
CA CYS A 13 -8.84 0.67 -6.28
C CYS A 13 -7.58 -0.13 -5.92
N SER A 14 -7.39 -1.33 -6.50
CA SER A 14 -6.18 -2.13 -6.28
C SER A 14 -4.93 -1.44 -6.82
N GLY A 15 -5.03 -0.81 -8.00
CA GLY A 15 -3.95 -0.02 -8.59
C GLY A 15 -3.61 1.21 -7.74
N LEU A 16 -4.62 1.91 -7.22
CA LEU A 16 -4.42 3.06 -6.33
C LEU A 16 -3.74 2.64 -5.01
N VAL A 17 -4.16 1.53 -4.40
CA VAL A 17 -3.50 0.99 -3.19
C VAL A 17 -2.03 0.68 -3.45
N SER A 18 -1.73 -0.01 -4.55
CA SER A 18 -0.36 -0.32 -4.96
C SER A 18 0.47 0.94 -5.21
N GLY A 19 -0.06 1.90 -5.98
CA GLY A 19 0.63 3.15 -6.31
C GLY A 19 0.90 4.02 -5.09
N LEU A 20 -0.10 4.22 -4.22
CA LEU A 20 0.05 5.04 -3.01
C LEU A 20 1.03 4.42 -2.01
N THR A 21 1.01 3.10 -1.85
CA THR A 21 1.97 2.44 -0.96
C THR A 21 3.39 2.53 -1.53
N LEU A 22 3.57 2.38 -2.84
CA LEU A 22 4.86 2.53 -3.54
C LEU A 22 5.42 3.95 -3.58
N ALA A 23 4.57 4.97 -3.52
CA ALA A 23 5.03 6.35 -3.54
C ALA A 23 6.00 6.65 -2.38
N TYR A 24 5.78 6.03 -1.21
CA TYR A 24 6.69 6.21 -0.07
C TYR A 24 8.12 5.71 -0.35
N PRO A 25 8.39 4.42 -0.68
CA PRO A 25 9.74 3.96 -0.93
C PRO A 25 10.44 4.69 -2.09
N LEU A 26 9.68 5.11 -3.10
CA LEU A 26 10.23 5.74 -4.30
C LEU A 26 10.53 7.23 -4.12
N LEU A 27 9.64 7.97 -3.45
CA LEU A 27 9.73 9.43 -3.36
C LEU A 27 10.20 9.93 -2.00
N ILE A 28 9.94 9.15 -0.94
CA ILE A 28 10.05 9.61 0.45
C ILE A 28 11.20 8.90 1.18
N ASN A 29 11.38 7.60 0.97
CA ASN A 29 12.37 6.78 1.68
C ASN A 29 13.83 7.05 1.27
N THR A 30 14.05 7.62 0.09
CA THR A 30 15.35 8.15 -0.34
C THR A 30 15.89 9.20 0.63
N HIS A 31 15.00 9.89 1.35
CA HIS A 31 15.31 10.85 2.39
C HIS A 31 15.58 10.21 3.77
N PHE A 32 15.42 8.90 3.94
CA PHE A 32 15.61 8.20 5.22
C PHE A 32 16.76 7.18 5.23
N ILE A 33 17.13 6.63 4.07
CA ILE A 33 18.08 5.50 3.95
C ILE A 33 19.49 5.93 3.53
N ALA A 34 19.61 6.95 2.67
CA ALA A 34 20.90 7.47 2.27
C ALA A 34 21.29 8.67 3.14
N GLU A 35 22.57 8.81 3.46
CA GLU A 35 23.11 10.09 3.92
C GLU A 35 22.83 11.13 2.83
N GLN A 36 21.85 11.99 3.08
CA GLN A 36 21.29 12.92 2.09
C GLN A 36 22.37 13.86 1.55
N GLY A 37 23.39 14.14 2.37
CA GLY A 37 24.55 14.96 2.04
C GLY A 37 25.58 14.32 1.13
N ALA A 38 25.61 12.99 1.00
CA ALA A 38 26.66 12.28 0.24
C ALA A 38 26.54 12.47 -1.28
N LYS A 39 25.39 12.92 -1.78
CA LYS A 39 25.13 13.15 -3.22
C LYS A 39 25.11 14.63 -3.62
N VAL A 40 25.29 15.54 -2.68
CA VAL A 40 25.42 16.98 -2.96
C VAL A 40 26.89 17.26 -3.29
N ALA A 41 27.18 18.16 -4.24
CA ALA A 41 28.54 18.57 -4.55
C ALA A 41 28.75 20.05 -4.16
N PRO A 42 29.63 20.37 -3.20
CA PRO A 42 30.43 19.43 -2.39
C PRO A 42 29.57 18.63 -1.41
N ALA A 43 30.06 17.44 -1.02
CA ALA A 43 29.37 16.57 -0.07
C ALA A 43 29.15 17.33 1.24
N ALA A 44 27.89 17.52 1.60
CA ALA A 44 27.52 18.43 2.69
C ALA A 44 27.08 17.61 3.91
N LEU A 45 27.94 17.56 4.93
CA LEU A 45 27.75 16.77 6.15
C LEU A 45 26.45 17.09 6.91
N HIS A 46 25.93 18.31 6.78
CA HIS A 46 24.77 18.83 7.53
C HIS A 46 23.44 18.80 6.76
N VAL A 47 23.37 18.13 5.60
CA VAL A 47 22.13 18.06 4.81
C VAL A 47 21.15 17.01 5.35
N ASN A 48 21.58 16.16 6.29
CA ASN A 48 20.71 15.18 6.91
C ASN A 48 19.62 15.87 7.75
N LEU A 49 18.37 15.67 7.36
CA LEU A 49 17.21 16.10 8.14
C LEU A 49 17.36 15.64 9.59
N ASN A 50 17.21 16.58 10.53
CA ASN A 50 17.20 16.24 11.94
C ASN A 50 15.98 15.36 12.27
N ILE A 51 15.97 14.75 13.46
CA ILE A 51 14.92 13.78 13.80
C ILE A 51 13.50 14.39 13.77
N ALA A 52 13.35 15.65 14.17
CA ALA A 52 12.06 16.35 14.15
C ALA A 52 11.55 16.59 12.72
N GLN A 53 12.44 16.94 11.79
CA GLN A 53 12.13 17.09 10.37
C GLN A 53 11.75 15.73 9.75
N ARG A 54 12.50 14.66 10.08
CA ARG A 54 12.21 13.29 9.63
C ARG A 54 10.86 12.80 10.15
N LEU A 55 10.54 13.04 11.42
CA LEU A 55 9.23 12.74 12.00
C LEU A 55 8.10 13.52 11.31
N THR A 56 8.33 14.79 10.97
CA THR A 56 7.34 15.61 10.23
C THR A 56 7.10 15.07 8.83
N LEU A 57 8.15 14.69 8.13
CA LEU A 57 8.07 14.13 6.78
C LEU A 57 7.41 12.75 6.78
N TRP A 58 7.73 11.92 7.78
CA TRP A 58 7.02 10.67 8.05
C TRP A 58 5.52 10.90 8.33
N GLU A 59 5.16 11.86 9.17
CA GLU A 59 3.76 12.15 9.52
C GLU A 59 2.93 12.54 8.28
N ARG A 60 3.48 13.39 7.41
CA ARG A 60 2.84 13.77 6.15
C ARG A 60 2.60 12.56 5.25
N ALA A 61 3.61 11.69 5.15
CA ALA A 61 3.51 10.48 4.34
C ALA A 61 2.50 9.47 4.91
N PHE A 62 2.50 9.30 6.23
CA PHE A 62 1.52 8.51 6.96
C PHE A 62 0.09 9.02 6.71
N LYS A 63 -0.13 10.34 6.83
CA LYS A 63 -1.43 10.97 6.59
C LYS A 63 -1.92 10.79 5.15
N ALA A 64 -1.03 10.92 4.16
CA ALA A 64 -1.37 10.66 2.76
C ALA A 64 -1.81 9.19 2.53
N GLY A 65 -1.26 8.25 3.32
CA GLY A 65 -1.61 6.84 3.28
C GLY A 65 -2.92 6.45 3.97
N PHE A 66 -3.64 7.38 4.61
CA PHE A 66 -4.89 7.04 5.35
C PHE A 66 -6.01 6.49 4.49
N VAL A 67 -5.99 6.78 3.18
CA VAL A 67 -6.99 6.28 2.24
C VAL A 67 -6.77 4.80 1.87
N VAL A 68 -5.57 4.26 2.13
CA VAL A 68 -5.19 2.90 1.73
C VAL A 68 -6.11 1.81 2.31
N PRO A 69 -6.45 1.79 3.62
CA PRO A 69 -7.37 0.78 4.16
C PRO A 69 -8.77 0.83 3.54
N ALA A 70 -9.31 2.03 3.31
CA ALA A 70 -10.62 2.20 2.68
C ALA A 70 -10.63 1.68 1.24
N LEU A 71 -9.61 2.02 0.44
CA LEU A 71 -9.47 1.49 -0.92
C LEU A 71 -9.23 -0.02 -0.92
N SER A 72 -8.49 -0.54 0.05
CA SER A 72 -8.24 -1.98 0.19
C SER A 72 -9.53 -2.74 0.49
N LEU A 73 -10.42 -2.18 1.33
CA LEU A 73 -11.73 -2.74 1.62
C LEU A 73 -12.62 -2.73 0.37
N LEU A 74 -12.65 -1.60 -0.35
CA LEU A 74 -13.40 -1.48 -1.60
C LEU A 74 -12.92 -2.52 -2.63
N THR A 75 -11.61 -2.68 -2.81
CA THR A 75 -11.04 -3.72 -3.68
C THR A 75 -11.47 -5.11 -3.24
N ALA A 76 -11.32 -5.44 -1.95
CA ALA A 76 -11.65 -6.76 -1.44
C ALA A 76 -13.13 -7.10 -1.67
N VAL A 77 -14.04 -6.18 -1.35
CA VAL A 77 -15.49 -6.38 -1.51
C VAL A 77 -15.87 -6.48 -2.97
N THR A 78 -15.40 -5.56 -3.83
CA THR A 78 -15.82 -5.50 -5.23
C THR A 78 -15.26 -6.66 -6.06
N LEU A 79 -13.99 -7.04 -5.87
CA LEU A 79 -13.40 -8.21 -6.53
C LEU A 79 -14.01 -9.53 -6.05
N THR A 80 -14.28 -9.67 -4.75
CA THR A 80 -14.98 -10.85 -4.22
C THR A 80 -16.40 -10.94 -4.78
N THR A 81 -17.13 -9.82 -4.79
CA THR A 81 -18.47 -9.75 -5.38
C THR A 81 -18.43 -10.15 -6.84
N TYR A 82 -17.49 -9.60 -7.62
CA TYR A 82 -17.31 -9.96 -9.04
C TYR A 82 -17.05 -11.47 -9.21
N ALA A 83 -16.12 -12.04 -8.44
CA ALA A 83 -15.76 -13.46 -8.52
C ALA A 83 -16.90 -14.42 -8.13
N LEU A 84 -17.81 -13.99 -7.26
CA LEU A 84 -18.92 -14.82 -6.77
C LEU A 84 -20.21 -14.65 -7.58
N THR A 85 -20.45 -13.48 -8.15
CA THR A 85 -21.71 -13.14 -8.86
C THR A 85 -21.62 -13.24 -10.37
N THR A 86 -20.41 -13.31 -10.93
CA THR A 86 -20.23 -13.47 -12.38
C THR A 86 -20.39 -14.93 -12.77
N ASP A 87 -21.37 -15.20 -13.62
CA ASP A 87 -21.61 -16.50 -14.23
C ASP A 87 -21.18 -16.45 -15.72
N PRO A 88 -20.11 -17.15 -16.10
CA PRO A 88 -19.63 -17.16 -17.50
C PRO A 88 -20.64 -17.81 -18.47
N SER A 89 -21.61 -18.59 -17.99
CA SER A 89 -22.63 -19.21 -18.85
C SER A 89 -23.69 -18.23 -19.36
N ASN A 90 -23.82 -17.06 -18.73
CA ASN A 90 -24.82 -16.03 -19.05
C ASN A 90 -24.24 -14.80 -19.77
N ASP A 91 -22.93 -14.70 -19.95
CA ASP A 91 -22.27 -13.52 -20.50
C ASP A 91 -22.02 -13.66 -22.01
N LYS A 92 -22.91 -13.09 -22.82
CA LYS A 92 -22.93 -13.26 -24.31
C LYS A 92 -21.93 -12.36 -25.06
N THR A 93 -21.04 -11.65 -24.37
CA THR A 93 -20.14 -10.66 -24.98
C THR A 93 -18.83 -11.28 -25.50
N ALA A 94 -18.27 -10.71 -26.57
CA ALA A 94 -17.01 -11.18 -27.19
C ALA A 94 -15.79 -11.11 -26.23
N PHE A 95 -15.84 -10.22 -25.24
CA PHE A 95 -14.86 -10.13 -24.15
C PHE A 95 -14.97 -11.35 -23.23
N ALA A 96 -16.19 -11.72 -22.80
CA ALA A 96 -16.42 -12.89 -21.95
C ALA A 96 -16.03 -14.23 -22.64
N LYS A 97 -16.21 -14.36 -23.96
CA LYS A 97 -15.73 -15.54 -24.72
C LYS A 97 -14.20 -15.67 -24.77
N ARG A 98 -13.44 -14.56 -24.78
CA ARG A 98 -11.96 -14.58 -24.69
C ARG A 98 -11.46 -14.90 -23.28
N LEU A 99 -12.22 -14.51 -22.26
CA LEU A 99 -11.93 -14.74 -20.85
C LEU A 99 -12.45 -16.11 -20.31
N GLY A 100 -13.24 -16.83 -21.12
CA GLY A 100 -14.06 -17.97 -20.71
C GLY A 100 -13.36 -19.34 -20.73
N THR A 101 -12.14 -19.46 -21.26
CA THR A 101 -11.45 -20.75 -21.37
C THR A 101 -10.97 -21.30 -20.02
N ASN A 102 -10.83 -20.47 -18.98
CA ASN A 102 -10.50 -20.96 -17.62
C ASN A 102 -11.07 -20.09 -16.48
N TRP A 103 -12.40 -19.92 -16.44
CA TRP A 103 -13.07 -19.15 -15.39
C TRP A 103 -12.71 -19.59 -13.97
N GLN A 104 -12.52 -20.89 -13.72
CA GLN A 104 -12.14 -21.41 -12.41
C GLN A 104 -10.77 -20.90 -11.97
N GLN A 105 -9.78 -20.87 -12.86
CA GLN A 105 -8.47 -20.30 -12.58
C GLN A 105 -8.59 -18.79 -12.34
N ARG A 106 -9.31 -18.06 -13.19
CA ARG A 106 -9.54 -16.62 -13.00
C ARG A 106 -10.19 -16.32 -11.65
N LYS A 107 -11.25 -17.03 -11.30
CA LYS A 107 -11.97 -16.86 -10.02
C LYS A 107 -11.02 -17.01 -8.83
N LYS A 108 -10.15 -18.03 -8.85
CA LYS A 108 -9.12 -18.23 -7.81
C LYS A 108 -8.14 -17.05 -7.74
N LEU A 109 -7.68 -16.54 -8.88
CA LEU A 109 -6.76 -15.40 -8.93
C LEU A 109 -7.40 -14.10 -8.44
N VAL A 110 -8.65 -13.83 -8.83
CA VAL A 110 -9.40 -12.66 -8.36
C VAL A 110 -9.64 -12.74 -6.85
N LEU A 111 -10.07 -13.89 -6.34
CA LEU A 111 -10.25 -14.09 -4.90
C LEU A 111 -8.93 -14.01 -4.13
N GLY A 112 -7.84 -14.54 -4.70
CA GLY A 112 -6.50 -14.39 -4.13
C GLY A 112 -6.06 -12.92 -4.05
N SER A 113 -6.37 -12.13 -5.07
CA SER A 113 -6.06 -10.69 -5.10
C SER A 113 -6.90 -9.92 -4.07
N ALA A 114 -8.19 -10.25 -3.98
CA ALA A 114 -9.09 -9.69 -2.99
C ALA A 114 -8.62 -10.00 -1.56
N ALA A 115 -8.19 -11.25 -1.30
CA ALA A 115 -7.67 -11.67 0.00
C ALA A 115 -6.34 -10.99 0.35
N LEU A 116 -5.39 -10.93 -0.59
CA LEU A 116 -4.11 -10.23 -0.40
C LEU A 116 -4.33 -8.75 -0.09
N THR A 117 -5.14 -8.07 -0.90
CA THR A 117 -5.45 -6.65 -0.70
C THR A 117 -6.22 -6.42 0.59
N GLY A 118 -7.22 -7.26 0.91
CA GLY A 118 -7.98 -7.18 2.15
C GLY A 118 -7.13 -7.42 3.40
N SER A 119 -6.14 -8.33 3.33
CA SER A 119 -5.22 -8.63 4.43
C SER A 119 -4.39 -7.41 4.87
N LEU A 120 -4.19 -6.43 3.98
CA LEU A 120 -3.51 -5.17 4.29
C LEU A 120 -4.18 -4.40 5.42
N ILE A 121 -5.51 -4.52 5.57
CA ILE A 121 -6.26 -3.87 6.63
C ILE A 121 -5.85 -4.46 7.98
N ALA A 122 -5.94 -5.78 8.11
CA ALA A 122 -5.54 -6.49 9.32
C ALA A 122 -4.06 -6.26 9.64
N PHE A 123 -3.18 -6.35 8.63
CA PHE A 123 -1.75 -6.07 8.81
C PHE A 123 -1.49 -4.62 9.27
N THR A 124 -2.21 -3.65 8.71
CA THR A 124 -2.06 -2.24 9.10
C THR A 124 -2.48 -2.02 10.56
N LEU A 125 -3.60 -2.61 10.99
CA LEU A 125 -4.11 -2.48 12.35
C LEU A 125 -3.24 -3.22 13.38
N LEU A 126 -2.76 -4.42 13.06
CA LEU A 126 -2.05 -5.26 14.01
C LEU A 126 -0.55 -4.96 14.06
N ALA A 127 0.09 -4.71 12.92
CA ALA A 127 1.55 -4.57 12.83
C ALA A 127 2.01 -3.10 12.74
N ILE A 128 1.37 -2.29 11.90
CA ILE A 128 1.82 -0.92 11.62
C ILE A 128 1.32 0.06 12.69
N LEU A 129 0.05 -0.04 13.09
CA LEU A 129 -0.58 0.90 14.03
C LEU A 129 0.20 1.09 15.34
N PRO A 130 0.70 0.05 16.03
CA PRO A 130 1.48 0.24 17.25
C PRO A 130 2.75 1.07 17.04
N THR A 131 3.39 0.93 15.88
CA THR A 131 4.59 1.70 15.51
C THR A 131 4.20 3.16 15.18
N ASN A 132 3.09 3.36 14.47
CA ASN A 132 2.57 4.70 14.18
C ASN A 132 2.23 5.48 15.44
N THR A 133 1.57 4.85 16.42
CA THR A 133 1.21 5.50 17.68
C THR A 133 2.44 6.01 18.42
N LYS A 134 3.50 5.19 18.49
CA LYS A 134 4.77 5.58 19.13
C LYS A 134 5.46 6.72 18.38
N LEU A 135 5.53 6.64 17.04
CA LEU A 135 6.11 7.71 16.23
C LEU A 135 5.32 9.02 16.32
N MET A 136 3.98 8.95 16.44
CA MET A 136 3.13 10.12 16.63
C MET A 136 3.38 10.78 18.00
N ALA A 137 3.56 9.98 19.06
CA ALA A 137 3.91 10.51 20.39
C ALA A 137 5.26 11.24 20.35
N LEU A 138 6.28 10.66 19.71
CA LEU A 138 7.58 11.33 19.52
C LEU A 138 7.47 12.60 18.67
N ARG A 139 6.61 12.59 17.65
CA ARG A 139 6.33 13.76 16.81
C ARG A 139 5.68 14.90 17.62
N GLN A 140 4.77 14.57 18.53
CA GLN A 140 4.13 15.53 19.44
C GLN A 140 5.15 16.11 20.43
N ALA A 141 5.94 15.26 21.08
CA ALA A 141 7.04 15.70 21.95
C ALA A 141 8.02 16.64 21.22
N ALA A 142 8.35 16.34 19.96
CA ALA A 142 9.17 17.21 19.10
C ALA A 142 8.55 18.61 18.88
N ASN A 143 7.24 18.68 18.65
CA ASN A 143 6.55 19.95 18.48
C ASN A 143 6.54 20.77 19.77
N ASN A 144 6.45 20.10 20.92
CA ASN A 144 6.46 20.72 22.24
C ASN A 144 7.87 21.13 22.70
N LYS A 145 8.91 20.88 21.89
CA LYS A 145 10.33 21.12 22.23
C LYS A 145 10.82 20.30 23.43
N GLU A 146 10.18 19.16 23.68
CA GLU A 146 10.61 18.22 24.70
C GLU A 146 11.86 17.45 24.23
N GLN A 147 12.64 16.93 25.19
CA GLN A 147 13.78 16.09 24.86
C GLN A 147 13.32 14.75 24.29
N ILE A 148 13.82 14.38 23.11
CA ILE A 148 13.49 13.13 22.43
C ILE A 148 14.67 12.18 22.48
N ASP A 149 14.40 10.92 22.79
CA ASP A 149 15.36 9.84 22.54
C ASP A 149 15.49 9.60 21.03
N VAL A 150 16.59 10.09 20.47
CA VAL A 150 16.91 9.95 19.05
C VAL A 150 17.07 8.47 18.66
N GLY A 151 17.70 7.65 19.51
CA GLY A 151 17.93 6.23 19.23
C GLY A 151 16.61 5.46 19.16
N GLN A 152 15.67 5.76 20.06
CA GLN A 152 14.32 5.20 20.00
C GLN A 152 13.59 5.62 18.72
N ALA A 153 13.64 6.90 18.37
CA ALA A 153 12.99 7.43 17.17
C ALA A 153 13.52 6.77 15.89
N GLU A 154 14.83 6.59 15.77
CA GLU A 154 15.45 5.93 14.63
C GLU A 154 15.08 4.45 14.53
N SER A 155 15.07 3.73 15.66
CA SER A 155 14.66 2.33 15.71
C SER A 155 13.22 2.15 15.23
N LEU A 156 12.31 3.04 15.68
CA LEU A 156 10.91 3.03 15.26
C LEU A 156 10.74 3.38 13.79
N LEU A 157 11.48 4.37 13.26
CA LEU A 157 11.44 4.71 11.83
C LEU A 157 11.93 3.55 10.97
N ARG A 158 13.03 2.88 11.36
CA ARG A 158 13.53 1.68 10.65
C ARG A 158 12.50 0.56 10.66
N LYS A 159 11.91 0.28 11.82
CA LYS A 159 10.84 -0.72 11.95
C LYS A 159 9.64 -0.37 11.08
N TRP A 160 9.22 0.89 11.09
CA TRP A 160 8.13 1.38 10.25
C TRP A 160 8.41 1.15 8.76
N THR A 161 9.63 1.47 8.30
CA THR A 161 10.04 1.25 6.91
C THR A 161 9.99 -0.23 6.52
N GLN A 162 10.47 -1.12 7.38
CA GLN A 162 10.39 -2.57 7.14
C GLN A 162 8.95 -3.05 7.00
N LEU A 163 8.07 -2.66 7.94
CA LEU A 163 6.65 -3.01 7.89
C LEU A 163 5.95 -2.41 6.66
N HIS A 164 6.28 -1.18 6.31
CA HIS A 164 5.74 -0.52 5.12
C HIS A 164 6.18 -1.23 3.83
N ASN A 165 7.43 -1.69 3.74
CA ASN A 165 7.90 -2.46 2.59
C ASN A 165 7.16 -3.79 2.44
N VAL A 166 6.83 -4.47 3.54
CA VAL A 166 5.96 -5.66 3.50
C VAL A 166 4.59 -5.29 2.94
N ARG A 167 3.99 -4.19 3.42
CA ARG A 167 2.72 -3.68 2.88
C ARG A 167 2.79 -3.37 1.38
N VAL A 168 3.88 -2.77 0.92
CA VAL A 168 4.14 -2.48 -0.50
C VAL A 168 4.21 -3.76 -1.33
N GLY A 169 5.00 -4.75 -0.90
CA GLY A 169 5.13 -6.03 -1.60
C GLY A 169 3.80 -6.76 -1.72
N THR A 170 3.01 -6.79 -0.65
CA THR A 170 1.68 -7.41 -0.64
C THR A 170 0.70 -6.66 -1.55
N ALA A 171 0.67 -5.32 -1.50
CA ALA A 171 -0.19 -4.50 -2.36
C ALA A 171 0.14 -4.69 -3.84
N LEU A 172 1.43 -4.70 -4.19
CA LEU A 172 1.89 -4.94 -5.55
C LEU A 172 1.53 -6.33 -6.04
N SER A 173 1.75 -7.35 -5.22
CA SER A 173 1.43 -8.74 -5.57
C SER A 173 -0.07 -8.92 -5.77
N GLY A 174 -0.89 -8.32 -4.91
CA GLY A 174 -2.35 -8.30 -5.05
C GLY A 174 -2.79 -7.65 -6.37
N PHE A 175 -2.22 -6.50 -6.71
CA PHE A 175 -2.53 -5.80 -7.97
C PHE A 175 -2.06 -6.57 -9.21
N ALA A 176 -0.84 -7.11 -9.19
CA ALA A 176 -0.30 -7.91 -10.28
C ALA A 176 -1.16 -9.16 -10.53
N LEU A 177 -1.62 -9.81 -9.46
CA LEU A 177 -2.52 -10.97 -9.56
C LEU A 177 -3.87 -10.59 -10.17
N ALA A 178 -4.44 -9.43 -9.78
CA ALA A 178 -5.66 -8.91 -10.40
C ALA A 178 -5.44 -8.64 -11.90
N LEU A 179 -4.41 -7.88 -12.27
CA LEU A 179 -4.09 -7.60 -13.67
C LEU A 179 -3.91 -8.87 -14.49
N TYR A 180 -3.12 -9.82 -13.98
CA TYR A 180 -2.90 -11.11 -14.64
C TYR A 180 -4.23 -11.86 -14.87
N SER A 181 -5.12 -11.83 -13.87
CA SER A 181 -6.44 -12.45 -13.97
C SER A 181 -7.35 -11.80 -15.00
N PHE A 182 -7.19 -10.51 -15.29
CA PHE A 182 -8.06 -9.75 -16.21
C PHE A 182 -7.48 -9.61 -17.62
N VAL A 183 -6.16 -9.62 -17.77
CA VAL A 183 -5.44 -9.33 -19.01
C VAL A 183 -4.93 -10.60 -19.70
N VAL A 184 -4.51 -11.61 -18.93
CA VAL A 184 -3.78 -12.78 -19.47
C VAL A 184 -4.62 -14.05 -19.44
N VAL A 185 -5.15 -14.41 -18.26
CA VAL A 185 -6.19 -15.47 -18.13
C VAL A 185 -7.47 -14.93 -18.71
#